data_AF-A0A6H5ING0-F1
#
_entry.id   AF-A0A6H5ING0-F1
#
_cell.length_a   1.000
_cell.length_b   1.000
_cell.length_c   1.000
_cell.angle_alpha   90.00
_cell.angle_beta   90.00
_cell.angle_gamma   90.00
#
_symmetry.space_group_name_H-M   'P 1'
#
loop_
_entity.id
_entity.type
_entity.pdbx_description
1 polymer ?
#
loop_
_entity_poly.entity_id
_entity_poly.type
_entity_poly.pdbx_seq_one_letter_code
_entity_poly.pdbx_strand_id
1 'polypeptide(L)' 'MGDWQYFISKFNEVFAGTQVKALLYTNSLIVPPPQDRLQAMRDYHESSAAGHRGINATYKRLVQDFYWKNMRPDVDAY' A
#
# COMPACT_ATOMS: atom_id res chain seq x y z
N MET A 1 -4.42 -24.36 -14.02
CA MET A 1 -4.17 -22.91 -14.19
C MET A 1 -4.31 -22.27 -12.83
N GLY A 2 -3.36 -21.44 -12.39
CA GLY A 2 -3.44 -20.83 -11.06
C GLY A 2 -4.49 -19.72 -10.99
N ASP A 3 -5.04 -19.45 -9.80
CA ASP A 3 -6.11 -18.46 -9.56
C ASP A 3 -5.79 -17.08 -10.15
N TRP A 4 -4.52 -16.69 -10.11
CA TRP A 4 -4.06 -15.43 -10.68
C TRP A 4 -4.17 -15.36 -12.21
N GLN A 5 -3.84 -16.45 -12.91
CA GLN A 5 -3.98 -16.51 -14.37
C GLN A 5 -5.44 -16.46 -14.78
N TYR A 6 -6.32 -17.11 -14.02
CA TYR A 6 -7.76 -17.05 -14.23
C TYR A 6 -8.30 -15.62 -14.04
N PHE A 7 -7.89 -14.94 -12.96
CA PHE A 7 -8.26 -13.54 -12.71
C PHE A 7 -7.82 -12.62 -13.85
N ILE A 8 -6.57 -12.69 -14.29
CA ILE A 8 -6.06 -11.84 -15.37
C ILE A 8 -6.80 -12.11 -16.69
N SER A 9 -7.11 -13.37 -16.98
CA SER A 9 -7.92 -13.72 -18.15
C SER A 9 -9.30 -13.05 -18.10
N LYS A 10 -9.95 -13.07 -16.94
CA LYS A 10 -11.27 -12.44 -16.74
C LYS A 10 -11.22 -10.92 -16.75
N PHE A 11 -10.19 -10.33 -16.16
CA PHE A 11 -9.97 -8.88 -16.20
C PHE A 11 -9.85 -8.39 -17.65
N ASN A 12 -9.03 -9.06 -18.47
CA ASN A 12 -8.84 -8.68 -19.87
C ASN A 12 -10.10 -8.88 -20.72
N GLU A 13 -10.87 -9.94 -20.48
CA GLU A 13 -12.14 -10.20 -21.16
C GLU A 13 -13.16 -9.09 -20.87
N VAL A 14 -13.32 -8.70 -19.60
CA VAL A 14 -14.31 -7.71 -19.16
C VAL A 14 -13.97 -6.30 -19.65
N PHE A 15 -12.69 -5.91 -19.62
CA PHE A 15 -12.25 -4.56 -19.99
C PHE A 15 -11.76 -4.47 -21.45
N ALA A 16 -12.06 -5.47 -22.28
CA ALA A 16 -11.69 -5.47 -23.69
C ALA A 16 -12.18 -4.20 -24.40
N GLY A 17 -11.28 -3.55 -25.16
CA GLY A 17 -11.59 -2.32 -25.90
C GLY A 17 -11.72 -1.05 -25.04
N THR A 18 -11.52 -1.13 -23.72
CA THR A 18 -11.53 0.04 -22.83
C THR A 18 -10.10 0.41 -22.42
N GLN A 19 -9.77 1.70 -22.44
CA GLN A 19 -8.49 2.16 -21.93
C GLN A 19 -8.52 2.23 -20.39
N VAL A 20 -8.09 1.15 -19.73
CA VAL A 20 -8.04 1.05 -18.27
C VAL A 20 -6.60 0.87 -17.80
N LYS A 21 -6.24 1.56 -16.72
CA LYS A 21 -5.00 1.30 -15.97
C LYS A 21 -5.37 0.75 -14.60
N ALA A 22 -5.16 -0.54 -14.38
CA ALA A 22 -5.39 -1.18 -13.09
C ALA A 22 -4.05 -1.44 -12.37
N LEU A 23 -4.10 -1.32 -11.06
CA LEU A 23 -3.00 -1.66 -10.15
C LEU A 23 -3.51 -2.79 -9.27
N LEU A 24 -2.92 -3.97 -9.41
CA LEU A 24 -3.40 -5.18 -8.77
C LEU A 24 -2.31 -5.67 -7.81
N TYR A 25 -2.68 -5.87 -6.55
CA TYR A 25 -1.79 -6.39 -5.52
C TYR A 25 -2.27 -7.77 -5.08
N THR A 26 -1.35 -8.73 -5.05
CA THR A 26 -1.60 -10.09 -4.55
C THR A 26 -1.49 -10.19 -3.02
N ASN A 27 -0.97 -9.15 -2.36
CA ASN A 27 -0.97 -9.00 -0.91
C ASN A 27 -2.12 -8.10 -0.45
N SER A 28 -2.78 -8.51 0.62
CA SER A 28 -3.87 -7.81 1.31
C SER A 28 -3.40 -6.55 2.05
N LEU A 29 -2.60 -5.70 1.42
CA LEU A 29 -2.20 -4.42 2.02
C LEU A 29 -3.43 -3.53 2.11
N ILE A 30 -3.70 -3.02 3.30
CA ILE A 30 -4.81 -2.10 3.52
C ILE A 30 -4.45 -0.78 2.83
N VAL A 31 -5.41 -0.19 2.10
CA VAL A 31 -5.27 1.17 1.57
C VAL A 31 -5.96 2.12 2.54
N PRO A 32 -5.22 2.76 3.47
CA PRO A 32 -5.82 3.66 4.43
C PRO A 32 -6.43 4.88 3.70
N PRO A 33 -7.66 5.27 4.06
CA PRO A 33 -8.23 6.54 3.65
C PRO A 33 -7.28 7.71 3.95
N PRO A 34 -7.27 8.79 3.14
CA PRO A 34 -6.34 9.90 3.33
C PRO A 34 -6.30 10.47 4.75
N GLN A 35 -7.45 10.56 5.42
CA GLN A 35 -7.58 11.04 6.79
C GLN A 35 -6.88 10.15 7.84
N ASP A 36 -6.71 8.86 7.56
CA ASP A 36 -6.17 7.88 8.50
C ASP A 36 -4.65 7.70 8.35
N ARG A 37 -4.07 8.15 7.24
CA ARG A 37 -2.63 8.00 6.94
C ARG A 37 -1.74 8.66 7.98
N LEU A 38 -2.11 9.85 8.45
CA LEU A 38 -1.34 10.56 9.47
C LEU A 38 -1.30 9.78 10.79
N GLN A 39 -2.43 9.18 11.16
CA GLN A 39 -2.50 8.35 12.36
C GLN A 39 -1.66 7.08 12.20
N ALA A 40 -1.75 6.40 11.05
CA ALA A 40 -0.90 5.25 10.78
C ALA A 40 0.61 5.60 10.85
N MET A 41 1.03 6.75 10.30
CA MET A 41 2.41 7.22 10.40
C MET A 41 2.83 7.50 11.85
N ARG A 42 1.96 8.16 12.65
CA ARG A 42 2.14 8.38 14.09
C ARG A 42 2.35 7.08 14.84
N ASP A 43 1.43 6.14 14.68
CA ASP A 43 1.46 4.87 15.43
C ASP A 43 2.76 4.10 15.17
N TYR A 44 3.24 4.07 13.93
CA TYR A 44 4.47 3.36 13.57
C TYR A 44 5.74 4.10 13.99
N HIS A 45 5.72 5.44 13.95
CA HIS A 45 6.86 6.26 14.35
C HIS A 45 7.02 6.31 15.88
N GLU A 46 5.92 6.47 16.61
CA GLU A 46 5.88 6.66 18.07
C GLU A 46 5.82 5.35 18.84
N SER A 47 5.54 4.21 18.19
CA SER A 47 5.56 2.92 18.90
C SER A 47 6.92 2.70 19.58
N SER A 48 6.90 2.52 20.90
CA SER A 48 8.08 2.24 21.72
C SER A 48 8.83 0.98 21.27
N ALA A 49 8.13 0.03 20.64
CA ALA A 49 8.69 -1.15 19.96
C ALA A 49 9.57 -0.81 18.74
N ALA A 50 9.49 0.42 18.21
CA ALA A 50 10.35 0.93 17.15
C ALA A 50 11.69 1.48 17.62
N GLY A 51 11.86 1.79 18.92
CA GLY A 51 13.09 2.37 19.44
C GLY A 51 13.49 3.69 18.76
N HIS A 52 12.52 4.53 18.35
CA HIS A 52 12.76 5.80 17.64
C HIS A 52 13.75 5.68 16.47
N ARG A 53 13.66 4.61 15.67
CA ARG A 53 14.58 4.31 14.55
C ARG A 53 14.49 5.28 13.35
N GLY A 54 13.74 6.38 13.49
CA GLY A 54 13.56 7.41 12.48
C GLY A 54 12.73 7.00 11.27
N ILE A 55 12.49 7.96 10.38
CA ILE A 55 11.59 7.89 9.22
C ILE A 55 11.83 6.68 8.31
N ASN A 56 13.09 6.32 8.05
CA ASN A 56 13.40 5.17 7.19
C ASN A 56 12.91 3.83 7.77
N ALA A 57 12.93 3.67 9.09
CA ALA A 57 12.43 2.47 9.74
C ALA A 57 10.89 2.47 9.78
N THR A 58 10.28 3.64 9.99
CA THR A 58 8.82 3.84 9.87
C THR A 58 8.32 3.43 8.50
N TYR A 59 8.95 3.93 7.43
CA TYR A 59 8.60 3.57 6.05
C TYR A 59 8.68 2.06 5.80
N LYS A 60 9.79 1.42 6.21
CA LYS A 60 10.00 -0.02 5.99
C LYS A 60 8.94 -0.90 6.63
N ARG A 61 8.35 -0.48 7.76
CA ARG A 61 7.28 -1.22 8.43
C ARG A 61 5.92 -0.91 7.83
N LEU A 62 5.62 0.36 7.57
CA LEU A 62 4.34 0.74 6.98
C LEU A 62 4.09 0.03 5.64
N VAL A 63 5.12 -0.15 4.79
CA VAL A 63 4.96 -0.86 3.50
C VAL A 63 4.70 -2.36 3.62
N GLN A 64 4.82 -2.93 4.82
CA GLN A 64 4.46 -4.34 5.08
C GLN A 64 2.97 -4.52 5.32
N ASP A 65 2.29 -3.47 5.79
CA ASP A 65 0.89 -3.54 6.24
C ASP A 65 -0.05 -2.67 5.39
N PHE A 66 0.48 -1.60 4.79
CA PHE A 66 -0.30 -0.61 4.05
C PHE A 66 0.30 -0.28 2.68
N TYR A 67 -0.57 0.22 1.81
CA TYR A 67 -0.17 0.85 0.56
C TYR A 67 -0.98 2.12 0.30
N TRP A 68 -0.30 3.20 -0.11
CA TRP A 68 -0.96 4.30 -0.80
C TRP A 68 -0.04 4.98 -1.82
N LYS A 69 -0.64 5.67 -2.78
CA LYS A 69 0.10 6.46 -3.78
C LYS A 69 0.86 7.58 -3.08
N ASN A 70 2.14 7.75 -3.41
CA ASN A 70 3.06 8.75 -2.83
C ASN A 70 3.42 8.54 -1.35
N MET A 71 3.28 7.30 -0.86
CA MET A 71 3.61 6.93 0.51
C MET A 71 5.02 7.30 0.96
N ARG A 72 6.03 7.15 0.11
CA ARG A 72 7.41 7.50 0.48
C ARG A 72 7.57 9.00 0.73
N PRO A 73 7.21 9.90 -0.22
CA PRO A 73 7.20 11.34 0.04
C PRO A 73 6.38 11.75 1.28
N ASP A 74 5.20 11.16 1.48
CA ASP A 74 4.34 11.48 2.64
C ASP A 74 5.02 11.12 3.97
N VAL A 75 5.68 9.95 4.02
CA VAL A 75 6.41 9.49 5.21
C VAL A 75 7.70 10.29 5.42
N ASP A 76 8.38 10.72 4.36
CA ASP A 76 9.58 11.56 4.47
C ASP A 76 9.26 12.99 4.96
N ALA A 77 8.02 13.46 4.76
CA ALA A 77 7.52 14.76 5.21
C ALA A 77 6.86 14.74 6.60
N TYR A 78 6.72 13.56 7.20
CA TYR A 78 6.20 13.35 8.55
C TYR A 78 7.26 13.67 9.61
#